data_AF-A0A644YQ70-F1
#
_entry.id   AF-A0A644YQ70-F1
#
_cell.length_a   1.000
_cell.length_b   1.000
_cell.length_c   1.000
_cell.angle_alpha   90.00
_cell.angle_beta   90.00
_cell.angle_gamma   90.00
#
_symmetry.space_group_name_H-M   'P 1'
#
loop_
_entity.id
_entity.type
_entity.pdbx_description
1 polymer ?
#
loop_
_entity_poly.entity_id
_entity_poly.type
_entity_poly.pdbx_seq_one_letter_code
_entity_poly.pdbx_strand_id
1 'polypeptide(L)'
;MVTSVSGKKKAGLTHALHHIASAEGFVAALYALFGDKKADQILSLSYYVLVTKNEALDDFWDFDLSHVHPCGSEISSSESSAILASITEEHVNEFYKIIRKANPTRSKEEHFCAFDGTAFASFSNDLSEVEVSKGKQDPDLKHFAMAAVYSSRERRCAYYRIYRGNVPDSKTIDNFVDVAKAMGYNFSRVALDRGYCSWNNLQRLHYDCRYDVIMCIKSNMTVYKDSLKSVRGTFEEDCTRYLSEHGVYAKTVRQEIVLTDDEKKEYPTKVHVHVYYNRMKAADQEPKLYGELEDSIASLTEKVASKELSVKDAQKRLFTCKHKSLIIVRKTGNSTCVFEMDTKAVDEARGKLGYFMLISTEDLSAGQVLDIYRAKDGVERVFNNAKNDIGFDRPAVKTDATLQGKVFIIMLAGMISTVIRNRMRDHRKELTRKMTYNKLLKELDCMYTFEIKGKTTWCEVSDRQAMILKCLDVPLPVEPKKVTAKLKKKRGPKPKV
;
A
#
# COMPACT_ATOMS: atom_id res chain seq x y z
N MET A 1 -12.17 -31.97 -47.38
CA MET A 1 -12.25 -30.66 -46.70
C MET A 1 -11.19 -30.63 -45.64
N VAL A 2 -10.19 -29.76 -45.78
CA VAL A 2 -9.15 -29.59 -44.77
C VAL A 2 -9.81 -28.98 -43.54
N THR A 3 -9.99 -29.77 -42.49
CA THR A 3 -10.36 -29.31 -41.16
C THR A 3 -9.17 -28.56 -40.58
N SER A 4 -9.01 -27.28 -40.94
CA SER A 4 -7.96 -26.44 -40.38
C SER A 4 -8.32 -26.07 -38.95
N VAL A 5 -7.40 -26.36 -38.03
CA VAL A 5 -7.35 -25.71 -36.71
C VAL A 5 -6.67 -24.37 -36.93
N SER A 6 -7.34 -23.26 -36.61
CA SER A 6 -6.81 -21.90 -36.73
C SER A 6 -7.13 -21.07 -35.49
N GLY A 7 -6.48 -19.91 -35.34
CA GLY A 7 -6.85 -18.91 -34.33
C GLY A 7 -6.48 -19.29 -32.88
N LYS A 8 -5.32 -19.91 -32.65
CA LYS A 8 -4.85 -20.20 -31.29
C LYS A 8 -4.50 -18.90 -30.56
N LYS A 9 -5.33 -18.51 -29.58
CA LYS A 9 -5.09 -17.35 -28.70
C LYS A 9 -5.10 -17.78 -27.23
N LYS A 10 -4.19 -17.24 -26.43
CA LYS A 10 -4.15 -17.46 -24.97
C LYS A 10 -5.40 -16.87 -24.32
N ALA A 11 -6.01 -17.58 -23.39
CA ALA A 11 -7.30 -17.18 -22.83
C ALA A 11 -7.47 -17.50 -21.34
N GLY A 12 -6.66 -18.38 -20.74
CA GLY A 12 -6.90 -18.79 -19.35
C GLY A 12 -6.69 -17.67 -18.35
N LEU A 13 -5.61 -16.91 -18.51
CA LEU A 13 -5.34 -15.79 -17.61
C LEU A 13 -6.40 -14.69 -17.78
N THR A 14 -6.72 -14.27 -19.00
CA THR A 14 -7.73 -13.22 -19.23
C THR A 14 -9.13 -13.66 -18.81
N HIS A 15 -9.49 -14.94 -18.95
CA HIS A 15 -10.72 -15.52 -18.37
C HIS A 15 -10.75 -15.38 -16.85
N ALA A 16 -9.66 -15.71 -16.16
CA ALA A 16 -9.57 -15.54 -14.71
C ALA A 16 -9.65 -14.06 -14.29
N LEU A 17 -8.92 -13.17 -14.97
CA LEU A 17 -8.97 -11.73 -14.70
C LEU A 17 -10.39 -11.17 -14.88
N HIS A 18 -11.08 -11.58 -15.94
CA HIS A 18 -12.43 -11.11 -16.23
C HIS A 18 -13.47 -11.63 -15.23
N HIS A 19 -13.36 -12.90 -14.83
CA HIS A 19 -14.24 -13.45 -13.81
C HIS A 19 -14.05 -12.74 -12.46
N ILE A 20 -12.80 -12.49 -12.06
CA ILE A 20 -12.49 -11.76 -10.83
C ILE A 20 -13.01 -10.33 -10.89
N ALA A 21 -12.75 -9.60 -12.00
CA ALA A 21 -13.25 -8.24 -12.17
C ALA A 21 -14.78 -8.17 -12.16
N SER A 22 -15.45 -9.17 -12.70
CA SER A 22 -16.91 -9.28 -12.68
C SER A 22 -17.44 -9.53 -11.26
N ALA A 23 -16.85 -10.49 -10.54
CA ALA A 23 -17.24 -10.83 -9.18
C ALA A 23 -17.06 -9.65 -8.19
N GLU A 24 -16.04 -8.83 -8.40
CA GLU A 24 -15.80 -7.61 -7.60
C GLU A 24 -16.69 -6.43 -8.02
N GLY A 25 -17.51 -6.58 -9.06
CA GLY A 25 -18.41 -5.53 -9.58
C GLY A 25 -17.73 -4.49 -10.48
N PHE A 26 -16.44 -4.65 -10.81
CA PHE A 26 -15.70 -3.70 -11.64
C PHE A 26 -16.24 -3.64 -13.06
N VAL A 27 -16.57 -4.79 -13.66
CA VAL A 27 -17.12 -4.86 -15.01
C VAL A 27 -18.45 -4.10 -15.08
N ALA A 28 -19.39 -4.41 -14.18
CA ALA A 28 -20.69 -3.71 -14.14
C ALA A 28 -20.53 -2.19 -13.93
N ALA A 29 -19.60 -1.75 -13.07
CA ALA A 29 -19.34 -0.34 -12.83
C ALA A 29 -18.77 0.38 -14.07
N LEU A 30 -17.85 -0.26 -14.80
CA LEU A 30 -17.31 0.32 -16.04
C LEU A 30 -18.36 0.44 -17.13
N TYR A 31 -19.20 -0.58 -17.31
CA TYR A 31 -20.27 -0.55 -18.29
C TYR A 31 -21.29 0.56 -17.98
N ALA A 32 -21.65 0.72 -16.70
CA ALA A 32 -22.56 1.78 -16.27
C ALA A 32 -22.00 3.20 -16.53
N LEU A 33 -20.67 3.38 -16.47
CA LEU A 33 -20.03 4.70 -16.60
C LEU A 33 -19.63 5.06 -18.03
N PHE A 34 -19.07 4.10 -18.75
CA PHE A 34 -18.41 4.36 -20.04
C PHE A 34 -19.16 3.76 -21.22
N GLY A 35 -20.18 2.92 -20.98
CA GLY A 35 -20.85 2.11 -21.99
C GLY A 35 -19.98 0.96 -22.50
N ASP A 36 -20.61 0.03 -23.22
CA ASP A 36 -20.04 -1.28 -23.58
C ASP A 36 -18.66 -1.16 -24.26
N LYS A 37 -18.58 -0.40 -25.37
CA LYS A 37 -17.35 -0.31 -26.17
C LYS A 37 -16.16 0.21 -25.37
N LYS A 38 -16.33 1.31 -24.63
CA LYS A 38 -15.22 1.91 -23.86
C LYS A 38 -14.89 1.07 -22.63
N ALA A 39 -15.89 0.46 -21.99
CA ALA A 39 -15.66 -0.44 -20.85
C ALA A 39 -14.78 -1.63 -21.27
N ASP A 40 -15.06 -2.24 -22.42
CA ASP A 40 -14.26 -3.34 -22.96
C ASP A 40 -12.83 -2.92 -23.32
N GLN A 41 -12.66 -1.71 -23.86
CA GLN A 41 -11.34 -1.13 -24.11
C GLN A 41 -10.55 -0.92 -22.81
N ILE A 42 -11.17 -0.32 -21.79
CA ILE A 42 -10.54 -0.08 -20.47
C ILE A 42 -10.16 -1.40 -19.81
N LEU A 43 -11.04 -2.40 -19.84
CA LEU A 43 -10.74 -3.74 -19.31
C LEU A 43 -9.58 -4.40 -20.05
N SER A 44 -9.56 -4.29 -21.39
CA SER A 44 -8.49 -4.87 -22.21
C SER A 44 -7.14 -4.23 -21.92
N LEU A 45 -7.07 -2.90 -21.82
CA LEU A 45 -5.85 -2.18 -21.44
C LEU A 45 -5.40 -2.53 -20.01
N SER A 46 -6.34 -2.75 -19.09
CA SER A 46 -6.04 -3.16 -17.72
C SER A 46 -5.48 -4.60 -17.66
N TYR A 47 -5.99 -5.51 -18.49
CA TYR A 47 -5.45 -6.87 -18.57
C TYR A 47 -4.10 -6.88 -19.24
N TYR A 48 -3.92 -6.10 -20.30
CA TYR A 48 -2.64 -5.91 -20.98
C TYR A 48 -1.54 -5.56 -19.98
N VAL A 49 -1.69 -4.44 -19.25
CA VAL A 49 -0.66 -3.98 -18.30
C VAL A 49 -0.38 -4.99 -17.19
N LEU A 50 -1.38 -5.78 -16.77
CA LEU A 50 -1.20 -6.82 -15.74
C LEU A 50 -0.43 -8.03 -16.29
N VAL A 51 -0.76 -8.48 -17.51
CA VAL A 51 -0.21 -9.67 -18.14
C VAL A 51 1.22 -9.42 -18.63
N THR A 52 1.42 -8.33 -19.36
CA THR A 52 2.72 -8.01 -19.99
C THR A 52 3.66 -7.29 -19.05
N LYS A 53 3.13 -6.66 -17.99
CA LYS A 53 3.87 -5.76 -17.10
C LYS A 53 4.57 -4.62 -17.86
N ASN A 54 3.97 -4.21 -18.97
CA ASN A 54 4.45 -3.15 -19.82
C ASN A 54 3.53 -1.95 -19.68
N GLU A 55 4.11 -0.80 -19.33
CA GLU A 55 3.37 0.45 -19.24
C GLU A 55 3.19 1.12 -20.62
N ALA A 56 3.97 0.77 -21.63
CA ALA A 56 3.83 1.30 -22.98
C ALA A 56 2.58 0.70 -23.65
N LEU A 57 1.55 1.53 -23.89
CA LEU A 57 0.30 1.05 -24.51
C LEU A 57 0.45 0.81 -26.02
N ASP A 58 1.51 1.33 -26.65
CA ASP A 58 1.74 1.18 -28.09
C ASP A 58 2.03 -0.27 -28.48
N ASP A 59 2.47 -1.11 -27.54
CA ASP A 59 2.72 -2.54 -27.75
C ASP A 59 1.45 -3.41 -27.57
N PHE A 60 0.25 -2.80 -27.51
CA PHE A 60 -1.01 -3.53 -27.34
C PHE A 60 -1.32 -4.48 -28.51
N TRP A 61 -0.84 -4.18 -29.72
CA TRP A 61 -1.04 -5.01 -30.92
C TRP A 61 -0.56 -6.46 -30.73
N ASP A 62 0.58 -6.67 -30.04
CA ASP A 62 1.11 -8.00 -29.76
C ASP A 62 0.20 -8.77 -28.79
N PHE A 63 -0.42 -8.05 -27.85
CA PHE A 63 -1.38 -8.62 -26.91
C PHE A 63 -2.70 -9.01 -27.60
N ASP A 64 -3.23 -8.19 -28.51
CA ASP A 64 -4.39 -8.57 -29.33
C ASP A 64 -4.09 -9.83 -30.16
N LEU A 65 -2.93 -9.89 -30.81
CA LEU A 65 -2.55 -11.06 -31.61
C LEU A 65 -2.46 -12.35 -30.76
N SER A 66 -1.94 -12.25 -29.54
CA SER A 66 -1.60 -13.41 -28.71
C SER A 66 -2.67 -13.82 -27.70
N HIS A 67 -3.57 -12.92 -27.27
CA HIS A 67 -4.54 -13.17 -26.19
C HIS A 67 -5.98 -12.84 -26.59
N VAL A 68 -6.92 -13.55 -25.97
CA VAL A 68 -8.34 -13.19 -25.96
C VAL A 68 -8.55 -12.10 -24.90
N HIS A 69 -9.16 -10.99 -25.28
CA HIS A 69 -9.48 -9.88 -24.37
C HIS A 69 -10.84 -9.25 -24.73
N PRO A 70 -11.48 -8.49 -23.81
CA PRO A 70 -12.85 -8.02 -23.97
C PRO A 70 -13.11 -7.21 -25.25
N CYS A 71 -12.19 -6.32 -25.65
CA CYS A 71 -12.36 -5.47 -26.83
C CYS A 71 -12.35 -6.27 -28.15
N GLY A 72 -11.68 -7.43 -28.18
CA GLY A 72 -11.64 -8.33 -29.35
C GLY A 72 -10.93 -7.79 -30.59
N SER A 73 -10.34 -6.60 -30.52
CA SER A 73 -9.57 -5.96 -31.60
C SER A 73 -8.42 -5.13 -31.03
N GLU A 74 -7.41 -4.88 -31.86
CA GLU A 74 -6.35 -3.92 -31.57
C GLU A 74 -6.89 -2.57 -31.09
N ILE A 75 -6.17 -1.97 -30.14
CA ILE A 75 -6.37 -0.59 -29.68
C ILE A 75 -5.09 0.17 -30.05
N SER A 76 -5.21 1.07 -31.02
CA SER A 76 -4.06 1.86 -31.48
C SER A 76 -3.56 2.83 -30.39
N SER A 77 -2.35 3.37 -30.58
CA SER A 77 -1.78 4.40 -29.68
C SER A 77 -2.66 5.66 -29.56
N SER A 78 -3.27 6.08 -30.67
CA SER A 78 -4.17 7.23 -30.71
C SER A 78 -5.48 6.95 -29.96
N GLU A 79 -6.06 5.76 -30.14
CA GLU A 79 -7.24 5.33 -29.40
C GLU A 79 -6.94 5.18 -27.90
N SER A 80 -5.81 4.57 -27.55
CA SER A 80 -5.33 4.47 -26.18
C SER A 80 -5.27 5.85 -25.54
N SER A 81 -4.61 6.81 -26.18
CA SER A 81 -4.51 8.20 -25.70
C SER A 81 -5.88 8.87 -25.55
N ALA A 82 -6.80 8.66 -26.48
CA ALA A 82 -8.16 9.19 -26.41
C ALA A 82 -8.98 8.57 -25.26
N ILE A 83 -8.82 7.27 -25.01
CA ILE A 83 -9.44 6.58 -23.87
C ILE A 83 -8.91 7.18 -22.56
N LEU A 84 -7.58 7.30 -22.42
CA LEU A 84 -6.95 7.88 -21.23
C LEU A 84 -7.48 9.29 -20.95
N ALA A 85 -7.52 10.15 -21.97
CA ALA A 85 -8.00 11.53 -21.84
C ALA A 85 -9.50 11.62 -21.49
N SER A 86 -10.29 10.58 -21.77
CA SER A 86 -11.73 10.56 -21.47
C SER A 86 -12.06 10.20 -20.02
N ILE A 87 -11.09 9.68 -19.26
CA ILE A 87 -11.28 9.29 -17.86
C ILE A 87 -10.98 10.51 -16.98
N THR A 88 -12.02 11.10 -16.42
CA THR A 88 -11.94 12.27 -15.54
C THR A 88 -11.92 11.84 -14.07
N GLU A 89 -11.58 12.77 -13.17
CA GLU A 89 -11.68 12.53 -11.73
C GLU A 89 -13.12 12.20 -11.30
N GLU A 90 -14.15 12.81 -11.93
CA GLU A 90 -15.54 12.48 -11.63
C GLU A 90 -15.89 11.03 -12.00
N HIS A 91 -15.39 10.54 -13.14
CA HIS A 91 -15.57 9.14 -13.52
C HIS A 91 -14.92 8.18 -12.51
N VAL A 92 -13.70 8.50 -12.05
CA VAL A 92 -13.03 7.69 -11.01
C VAL A 92 -13.83 7.70 -9.71
N ASN A 93 -14.34 8.87 -9.32
CA ASN A 93 -15.16 9.03 -8.13
C ASN A 93 -16.46 8.20 -8.22
N GLU A 94 -17.18 8.29 -9.34
CA GLU A 94 -18.42 7.54 -9.52
C GLU A 94 -18.18 6.02 -9.62
N PHE A 95 -17.05 5.59 -10.20
CA PHE A 95 -16.67 4.17 -10.26
C PHE A 95 -16.60 3.54 -8.86
N TYR A 96 -15.88 4.17 -7.93
CA TYR A 96 -15.80 3.67 -6.56
C TYR A 96 -17.15 3.77 -5.81
N LYS A 97 -17.97 4.79 -6.09
CA LYS A 97 -19.33 4.88 -5.53
C LYS A 97 -20.22 3.73 -5.99
N ILE A 98 -20.20 3.37 -7.26
CA ILE A 98 -21.01 2.26 -7.81
C ILE A 98 -20.62 0.94 -7.17
N ILE A 99 -19.32 0.62 -7.13
CA ILE A 99 -18.81 -0.63 -6.53
C ILE A 99 -19.22 -0.73 -5.06
N ARG A 100 -19.17 0.38 -4.34
CA ARG A 100 -19.56 0.44 -2.92
C ARG A 100 -21.06 0.25 -2.73
N LYS A 101 -21.90 0.88 -3.57
CA LYS A 101 -23.36 0.73 -3.51
C LYS A 101 -23.81 -0.70 -3.79
N ALA A 102 -23.10 -1.42 -4.66
CA ALA A 102 -23.38 -2.82 -4.96
C ALA A 102 -23.10 -3.77 -3.76
N ASN A 103 -22.25 -3.36 -2.82
CA ASN A 103 -21.89 -4.13 -1.63
C ASN A 103 -22.07 -3.32 -0.33
N PRO A 104 -23.31 -3.00 0.07
CA PRO A 104 -23.59 -2.14 1.22
C PRO A 104 -23.29 -2.85 2.55
N THR A 105 -22.61 -2.14 3.45
CA THR A 105 -22.16 -2.66 4.75
C THR A 105 -23.28 -2.69 5.81
N ARG A 106 -23.29 -3.72 6.68
CA ARG A 106 -24.14 -3.76 7.90
C ARG A 106 -23.39 -3.87 9.24
N SER A 107 -22.09 -4.20 9.26
CA SER A 107 -21.29 -4.36 10.49
C SER A 107 -20.22 -3.27 10.63
N LYS A 108 -19.99 -2.79 11.86
CA LYS A 108 -18.98 -1.77 12.22
C LYS A 108 -17.65 -2.35 12.74
N GLU A 109 -17.61 -3.62 13.14
CA GLU A 109 -16.68 -4.09 14.18
C GLU A 109 -15.23 -4.36 13.70
N GLU A 110 -14.98 -4.58 12.40
CA GLU A 110 -13.65 -4.98 11.91
C GLU A 110 -13.08 -4.10 10.79
N HIS A 111 -13.68 -2.94 10.53
CA HIS A 111 -13.36 -2.15 9.34
C HIS A 111 -12.48 -0.93 9.65
N PHE A 112 -11.17 -1.06 9.43
CA PHE A 112 -10.28 0.10 9.37
C PHE A 112 -9.93 0.50 7.94
N CYS A 113 -9.69 1.79 7.74
CA CYS A 113 -9.02 2.31 6.57
C CYS A 113 -7.58 2.72 6.89
N ALA A 114 -6.70 2.47 5.94
CA ALA A 114 -5.32 2.91 5.99
C ALA A 114 -5.12 3.95 4.89
N PHE A 115 -4.55 5.10 5.26
CA PHE A 115 -4.26 6.19 4.35
C PHE A 115 -2.76 6.42 4.32
N ASP A 116 -2.20 6.44 3.11
CA ASP A 116 -0.82 6.83 2.91
C ASP A 116 -0.63 7.40 1.50
N GLY A 117 0.50 8.07 1.28
CA GLY A 117 0.88 8.72 0.05
C GLY A 117 2.21 8.18 -0.45
N THR A 118 2.35 8.03 -1.77
CA THR A 118 3.63 7.71 -2.39
C THR A 118 3.91 8.66 -3.56
N ALA A 119 5.17 9.03 -3.72
CA ALA A 119 5.62 9.83 -4.85
C ALA A 119 6.01 8.94 -6.04
N PHE A 120 5.68 9.38 -7.24
CA PHE A 120 6.07 8.78 -8.52
C PHE A 120 6.87 9.81 -9.32
N ALA A 121 8.03 9.40 -9.83
CA ALA A 121 8.88 10.27 -10.64
C ALA A 121 8.30 10.40 -12.06
N SER A 122 8.42 11.58 -12.66
CA SER A 122 8.09 11.79 -14.07
C SER A 122 9.15 12.66 -14.74
N PHE A 123 9.39 12.37 -16.03
CA PHE A 123 10.25 13.19 -16.90
C PHE A 123 9.48 14.28 -17.65
N SER A 124 8.15 14.31 -17.54
CA SER A 124 7.35 15.31 -18.26
C SER A 124 7.50 16.68 -17.62
N ASN A 125 7.74 17.69 -18.45
CA ASN A 125 7.74 19.08 -18.04
C ASN A 125 6.36 19.74 -18.13
N ASP A 126 5.39 19.07 -18.77
CA ASP A 126 4.09 19.63 -19.14
C ASP A 126 2.96 19.24 -18.17
N LEU A 127 3.27 18.42 -17.15
CA LEU A 127 2.31 17.99 -16.13
C LEU A 127 2.27 18.98 -14.97
N SER A 128 1.11 19.57 -14.70
CA SER A 128 0.95 20.56 -13.63
C SER A 128 0.95 19.94 -12.23
N GLU A 129 0.70 18.63 -12.15
CA GLU A 129 0.76 17.83 -10.91
C GLU A 129 2.18 17.36 -10.56
N VAL A 130 3.16 17.60 -11.43
CA VAL A 130 4.54 17.12 -11.26
C VAL A 130 5.46 18.28 -10.85
N GLU A 131 5.88 18.26 -9.58
CA GLU A 131 6.66 19.32 -8.95
C GLU A 131 8.00 18.78 -8.41
N VAL A 132 9.00 19.65 -8.27
CA VAL A 132 10.27 19.25 -7.62
C VAL A 132 9.97 18.85 -6.17
N SER A 133 10.25 17.60 -5.82
CA SER A 133 10.02 17.06 -4.48
C SER A 133 11.24 16.28 -4.02
N LYS A 134 11.46 16.16 -2.70
CA LYS A 134 12.54 15.34 -2.14
C LYS A 134 12.15 13.86 -2.16
N GLY A 135 11.99 13.30 -3.37
CA GLY A 135 11.81 11.86 -3.54
C GLY A 135 12.99 11.09 -2.94
N LYS A 136 12.72 10.01 -2.20
CA LYS A 136 13.77 9.20 -1.57
C LYS A 136 14.63 8.41 -2.58
N GLN A 137 14.08 8.12 -3.76
CA GLN A 137 14.75 7.30 -4.79
C GLN A 137 15.40 8.15 -5.89
N ASP A 138 14.73 9.20 -6.37
CA ASP A 138 15.22 10.06 -7.45
C ASP A 138 15.09 11.55 -7.09
N PRO A 139 15.91 12.08 -6.15
CA PRO A 139 15.73 13.43 -5.59
C PRO A 139 15.86 14.57 -6.63
N ASP A 140 16.46 14.31 -7.78
CA ASP A 140 16.68 15.28 -8.86
C ASP A 140 15.52 15.35 -9.87
N LEU A 141 14.51 14.50 -9.74
CA LEU A 141 13.35 14.46 -10.64
C LEU A 141 12.13 15.19 -10.05
N LYS A 142 11.24 15.65 -10.93
CA LYS A 142 9.91 16.13 -10.53
C LYS A 142 9.01 14.92 -10.25
N HIS A 143 8.11 15.06 -9.28
CA HIS A 143 7.22 13.99 -8.83
C HIS A 143 5.77 14.48 -8.72
N PHE A 144 4.83 13.58 -9.03
CA PHE A 144 3.47 13.66 -8.50
C PHE A 144 3.33 12.68 -7.34
N ALA A 145 2.37 12.93 -6.45
CA ALA A 145 2.02 12.02 -5.37
C ALA A 145 0.65 11.39 -5.61
N MET A 146 0.51 10.15 -5.15
CA MET A 146 -0.74 9.42 -5.10
C MET A 146 -1.03 9.04 -3.66
N ALA A 147 -2.16 9.50 -3.14
CA ALA A 147 -2.70 9.01 -1.89
C ALA A 147 -3.65 7.86 -2.18
N ALA A 148 -3.58 6.79 -1.39
CA ALA A 148 -4.47 5.65 -1.51
C ALA A 148 -5.10 5.31 -0.16
N VAL A 149 -6.34 4.85 -0.23
CA VAL A 149 -7.13 4.37 0.90
C VAL A 149 -7.24 2.88 0.75
N TYR A 150 -6.64 2.14 1.68
CA TYR A 150 -6.81 0.70 1.77
C TYR A 150 -7.98 0.37 2.69
N SER A 151 -8.89 -0.49 2.21
CA SER A 151 -9.98 -1.03 3.02
C SER A 151 -9.58 -2.41 3.52
N SER A 152 -9.50 -2.58 4.83
CA SER A 152 -9.24 -3.87 5.48
C SER A 152 -10.31 -4.92 5.17
N ARG A 153 -11.55 -4.48 4.97
CA ARG A 153 -12.68 -5.31 4.56
C ARG A 153 -12.50 -5.88 3.16
N GLU A 154 -12.31 -4.99 2.20
CA GLU A 154 -12.19 -5.36 0.78
C GLU A 154 -10.81 -5.95 0.49
N ARG A 155 -9.87 -5.78 1.44
CA ARG A 155 -8.47 -6.17 1.36
C ARG A 155 -7.77 -5.61 0.10
N ARG A 156 -8.26 -4.48 -0.44
CA ARG A 156 -7.75 -3.80 -1.64
C ARG A 156 -7.88 -2.27 -1.52
N CYS A 157 -7.39 -1.56 -2.53
CA CYS A 157 -7.61 -0.13 -2.66
C CYS A 157 -9.12 0.15 -2.74
N ALA A 158 -9.59 1.07 -1.90
CA ALA A 158 -10.95 1.56 -1.88
C ALA A 158 -11.06 2.89 -2.61
N TYR A 159 -10.04 3.74 -2.55
CA TYR A 159 -10.02 5.03 -3.25
C TYR A 159 -8.58 5.50 -3.42
N TYR A 160 -8.31 6.31 -4.44
CA TYR A 160 -7.04 7.00 -4.59
C TYR A 160 -7.26 8.41 -5.14
N ARG A 161 -6.28 9.27 -4.90
CA ARG A 161 -6.22 10.62 -5.47
C ARG A 161 -4.79 10.97 -5.86
N ILE A 162 -4.65 11.68 -6.98
CA ILE A 162 -3.39 12.27 -7.42
C ILE A 162 -3.32 13.73 -6.91
N TYR A 163 -2.12 14.15 -6.50
CA TYR A 163 -1.86 15.53 -6.09
C TYR A 163 -0.37 15.88 -6.27
N ARG A 164 -0.05 17.18 -6.22
CA ARG A 164 1.32 17.69 -6.34
C ARG A 164 2.27 17.09 -5.31
N GLY A 165 3.43 16.61 -5.77
CA GLY A 165 4.42 15.94 -4.92
C GLY A 165 5.06 16.79 -3.82
N ASN A 166 4.90 18.12 -3.86
CA ASN A 166 5.43 19.05 -2.86
C ASN A 166 4.48 19.32 -1.67
N VAL A 167 3.26 18.78 -1.68
CA VAL A 167 2.29 18.97 -0.59
C VAL A 167 2.68 18.11 0.62
N PRO A 168 2.86 18.69 1.82
CA PRO A 168 3.18 17.92 3.01
C PRO A 168 2.06 16.94 3.40
N ASP A 169 2.42 15.70 3.75
CA ASP A 169 1.51 14.64 4.19
C ASP A 169 0.51 15.09 5.26
N SER A 170 0.95 15.94 6.21
CA SER A 170 0.06 16.41 7.28
C SER A 170 -1.11 17.27 6.77
N LYS A 171 -1.02 17.85 5.57
CA LYS A 171 -2.05 18.68 4.93
C LYS A 171 -2.92 17.91 3.94
N THR A 172 -2.62 16.65 3.65
CA THR A 172 -3.39 15.85 2.69
C THR A 172 -4.66 15.25 3.31
N ILE A 173 -4.74 15.20 4.64
CA ILE A 173 -5.92 14.71 5.37
C ILE A 173 -7.14 15.62 5.21
N ASP A 174 -6.94 16.93 5.13
CA ASP A 174 -8.04 17.91 5.03
C ASP A 174 -8.94 17.61 3.83
N ASN A 175 -8.32 17.45 2.65
CA ASN A 175 -9.06 17.09 1.45
C ASN A 175 -9.56 15.63 1.46
N PHE A 176 -8.84 14.72 2.12
CA PHE A 176 -9.27 13.33 2.24
C PHE A 176 -10.58 13.20 3.01
N VAL A 177 -10.77 13.97 4.08
CA VAL A 177 -12.01 14.01 4.86
C VAL A 177 -13.20 14.41 3.99
N ASP A 178 -13.06 15.50 3.25
CA ASP A 178 -14.13 16.04 2.43
C ASP A 178 -14.49 15.10 1.27
N VAL A 179 -13.45 14.53 0.63
CA VAL A 179 -13.63 13.53 -0.41
C VAL A 179 -14.24 12.25 0.14
N ALA A 180 -13.80 11.75 1.30
CA ALA A 180 -14.34 10.56 1.93
C ALA A 180 -15.85 10.71 2.21
N LYS A 181 -16.25 11.84 2.79
CA LYS A 181 -17.67 12.18 3.02
C LYS A 181 -18.46 12.25 1.70
N ALA A 182 -17.95 13.00 0.71
CA ALA A 182 -18.59 13.14 -0.60
C ALA A 182 -18.73 11.81 -1.36
N MET A 183 -17.83 10.86 -1.09
CA MET A 183 -17.80 9.54 -1.69
C MET A 183 -18.61 8.49 -0.89
N GLY A 184 -19.25 8.89 0.21
CA GLY A 184 -20.04 8.01 1.06
C GLY A 184 -19.21 7.01 1.87
N TYR A 185 -17.91 7.29 2.07
CA TYR A 185 -17.07 6.53 2.98
C TYR A 185 -17.46 6.83 4.42
N ASN A 186 -18.08 5.84 5.08
CA ASN A 186 -18.23 5.76 6.53
C ASN A 186 -17.32 4.64 7.03
N PHE A 187 -16.02 4.92 7.17
CA PHE A 187 -15.14 4.01 7.90
C PHE A 187 -15.48 4.07 9.39
N SER A 188 -15.34 2.98 10.15
CA SER A 188 -15.44 3.08 11.61
C SER A 188 -14.11 3.54 12.20
N ARG A 189 -13.00 3.08 11.62
CA ARG A 189 -11.65 3.34 12.13
C ARG A 189 -10.68 3.78 11.04
N VAL A 190 -9.72 4.63 11.37
CA VAL A 190 -8.61 5.06 10.50
C VAL A 190 -7.26 4.83 11.17
N ALA A 191 -6.32 4.22 10.44
CA ALA A 191 -4.95 3.99 10.87
C ALA A 191 -3.98 4.88 10.08
N LEU A 192 -3.21 5.71 10.79
CA LEU A 192 -2.33 6.72 10.21
C LEU A 192 -0.90 6.60 10.69
N ASP A 193 0.02 6.86 9.76
CA ASP A 193 1.44 6.89 10.04
C ASP A 193 1.91 8.15 10.76
N ARG A 194 3.14 8.06 11.26
CA ARG A 194 3.81 9.14 11.99
C ARG A 194 3.91 10.44 11.18
N GLY A 195 3.96 10.37 9.84
CA GLY A 195 3.98 11.56 8.97
C GLY A 195 2.73 12.43 9.12
N TYR A 196 1.57 11.78 9.25
CA TYR A 196 0.26 12.41 9.39
C TYR A 196 -0.05 12.92 10.79
N CYS A 197 0.83 12.65 11.76
CA CYS A 197 0.60 13.01 13.15
C CYS A 197 0.54 14.52 13.39
N SER A 198 -0.67 15.02 13.65
CA SER A 198 -0.98 16.38 14.10
C SER A 198 -2.26 16.39 14.94
N TRP A 199 -2.40 17.38 15.83
CA TRP A 199 -3.61 17.53 16.63
C TRP A 199 -4.83 17.94 15.79
N ASN A 200 -4.61 18.76 14.76
CA ASN A 200 -5.65 19.13 13.82
C ASN A 200 -6.23 17.90 13.11
N ASN A 201 -5.36 17.00 12.64
CA ASN A 201 -5.80 15.78 11.96
C ASN A 201 -6.59 14.87 12.90
N LEU A 202 -6.14 14.72 14.15
CA LEU A 202 -6.86 13.93 15.16
C LEU A 202 -8.24 14.55 15.47
N GLN A 203 -8.31 15.88 15.60
CA GLN A 203 -9.56 16.61 15.84
C GLN A 203 -10.54 16.38 14.69
N ARG A 204 -10.13 16.64 13.45
CA ARG A 204 -11.00 16.52 12.28
C ARG A 204 -11.50 15.10 12.06
N LEU A 205 -10.61 14.11 12.16
CA LEU A 205 -10.97 12.71 11.96
C LEU A 205 -11.92 12.20 13.06
N HIS A 206 -11.68 12.58 14.31
CA HIS A 206 -12.49 12.12 15.42
C HIS A 206 -13.83 12.87 15.52
N TYR A 207 -13.81 14.20 15.45
CA TYR A 207 -15.01 15.03 15.65
C TYR A 207 -15.77 15.30 14.35
N ASP A 208 -15.11 15.67 13.26
CA ASP A 208 -15.84 16.02 12.04
C ASP A 208 -16.27 14.78 11.26
N CYS A 209 -15.45 13.72 11.27
CA CYS A 209 -15.72 12.48 10.54
C CYS A 209 -16.32 11.37 11.38
N ARG A 210 -16.27 11.47 12.71
CA ARG A 210 -16.72 10.43 13.64
C ARG A 210 -15.98 9.10 13.44
N TYR A 211 -14.68 9.16 13.14
CA TYR A 211 -13.82 7.99 13.05
C TYR A 211 -13.11 7.72 14.37
N ASP A 212 -12.93 6.44 14.69
CA ASP A 212 -11.95 6.01 15.66
C ASP A 212 -10.55 6.10 15.03
N VAL A 213 -9.63 6.79 15.68
CA VAL A 213 -8.31 7.09 15.11
C VAL A 213 -7.26 6.27 15.82
N ILE A 214 -6.42 5.58 15.05
CA ILE A 214 -5.15 5.00 15.50
C ILE A 214 -4.02 5.72 14.78
N MET A 215 -3.10 6.32 15.52
CA MET A 215 -2.06 7.16 14.94
C MET A 215 -0.72 7.00 15.66
N CYS A 216 0.36 6.87 14.89
CA CYS A 216 1.70 6.84 15.46
C CYS A 216 2.15 8.26 15.87
N ILE A 217 2.44 8.46 17.15
CA ILE A 217 2.74 9.80 17.68
C ILE A 217 4.23 10.15 17.59
N LYS A 218 4.52 11.44 17.37
CA LYS A 218 5.90 11.94 17.25
C LYS A 218 6.56 12.08 18.62
N SER A 219 7.84 11.70 18.71
CA SER A 219 8.61 11.71 19.95
C SER A 219 8.84 13.09 20.58
N ASN A 220 8.61 14.18 19.84
CA ASN A 220 8.73 15.56 20.33
C ASN A 220 7.46 16.06 21.04
N MET A 221 6.32 15.36 20.90
CA MET A 221 5.04 15.76 21.49
C MET A 221 5.06 15.55 23.01
N THR A 222 4.42 16.46 23.76
CA THR A 222 4.34 16.41 25.23
C THR A 222 3.72 15.10 25.72
N VAL A 223 2.60 14.68 25.10
CA VAL A 223 1.93 13.40 25.36
C VAL A 223 2.87 12.19 25.26
N TYR A 224 3.79 12.19 24.28
CA TYR A 224 4.80 11.14 24.15
C TYR A 224 5.76 11.14 25.33
N LYS A 225 6.31 12.32 25.68
CA LYS A 225 7.29 12.47 26.75
C LYS A 225 6.69 12.11 28.11
N ASP A 226 5.48 12.57 28.38
CA ASP A 226 4.77 12.33 29.64
C ASP A 226 4.40 10.84 29.78
N SER A 227 3.87 10.24 28.70
CA SER A 227 3.58 8.80 28.68
C SER A 227 4.85 8.01 28.93
N LEU A 228 5.95 8.31 28.23
CA LEU A 228 7.21 7.57 28.38
C LEU A 228 7.74 7.69 29.80
N LYS A 229 7.75 8.91 30.36
CA LYS A 229 8.21 9.17 31.72
C LYS A 229 7.39 8.40 32.76
N SER A 230 6.10 8.23 32.53
CA SER A 230 5.19 7.54 33.47
C SER A 230 5.36 6.02 33.51
N VAL A 231 5.73 5.38 32.39
CA VAL A 231 5.77 3.90 32.30
C VAL A 231 7.14 3.31 32.08
N ARG A 232 8.14 4.12 31.68
CA ARG A 232 9.48 3.61 31.41
C ARG A 232 10.07 2.95 32.66
N GLY A 233 10.59 1.73 32.49
CA GLY A 233 11.15 0.90 33.56
C GLY A 233 10.11 0.12 34.36
N THR A 234 8.85 0.05 33.90
CA THR A 234 7.76 -0.62 34.62
C THR A 234 7.14 -1.81 33.89
N PHE A 235 7.46 -2.06 32.61
CA PHE A 235 6.78 -3.07 31.81
C PHE A 235 7.67 -3.84 30.83
N GLU A 236 8.91 -3.39 30.64
CA GLU A 236 9.85 -3.87 29.62
C GLU A 236 10.39 -5.26 29.91
N GLU A 237 10.32 -5.70 31.16
CA GLU A 237 10.73 -7.01 31.65
C GLU A 237 9.55 -7.86 32.16
N ASP A 238 8.32 -7.31 32.10
CA ASP A 238 7.12 -7.99 32.54
C ASP A 238 6.62 -8.93 31.43
N CYS A 239 6.74 -10.25 31.66
CA CYS A 239 6.33 -11.26 30.68
C CYS A 239 4.83 -11.21 30.36
N THR A 240 3.98 -10.69 31.24
CA THR A 240 2.54 -10.52 30.99
C THR A 240 2.25 -9.37 30.03
N ARG A 241 3.24 -8.50 29.78
CA ARG A 241 3.16 -7.35 28.86
C ARG A 241 3.77 -7.65 27.50
N TYR A 242 4.30 -8.86 27.30
CA TYR A 242 4.92 -9.26 26.05
C TYR A 242 3.86 -9.69 25.02
N LEU A 243 3.81 -8.98 23.90
CA LEU A 243 2.99 -9.30 22.74
C LEU A 243 3.79 -10.23 21.82
N SER A 244 3.63 -11.53 22.00
CA SER A 244 4.41 -12.58 21.33
C SER A 244 4.33 -12.52 19.80
N GLU A 245 3.13 -12.25 19.25
CA GLU A 245 2.90 -12.12 17.80
C GLU A 245 3.64 -10.93 17.18
N HIS A 246 4.04 -9.97 18.01
CA HIS A 246 4.67 -8.74 17.56
C HIS A 246 6.13 -8.59 17.97
N GLY A 247 6.59 -9.41 18.91
CA GLY A 247 7.95 -9.36 19.46
C GLY A 247 8.24 -8.10 20.27
N VAL A 248 7.23 -7.53 20.95
CA VAL A 248 7.36 -6.26 21.69
C VAL A 248 6.66 -6.33 23.04
N TYR A 249 7.11 -5.53 23.99
CA TYR A 249 6.39 -5.27 25.24
C TYR A 249 5.45 -4.09 25.04
N ALA A 250 4.31 -4.09 25.73
CA ALA A 250 3.34 -3.00 25.61
C ALA A 250 2.67 -2.62 26.94
N LYS A 251 2.42 -1.32 27.13
CA LYS A 251 1.61 -0.79 28.23
C LYS A 251 0.80 0.40 27.74
N THR A 252 -0.44 0.50 28.20
CA THR A 252 -1.36 1.58 27.82
C THR A 252 -1.49 2.58 28.95
N VAL A 253 -1.38 3.87 28.63
CA VAL A 253 -1.60 5.00 29.53
C VAL A 253 -2.85 5.74 29.04
N ARG A 254 -3.84 5.92 29.90
CA ARG A 254 -4.99 6.76 29.59
C ARG A 254 -4.62 8.21 29.85
N GLN A 255 -4.86 9.08 28.88
CA GLN A 255 -4.62 10.52 28.99
C GLN A 255 -5.84 11.30 28.51
N GLU A 256 -5.91 12.56 28.93
CA GLU A 256 -6.85 13.54 28.41
C GLU A 256 -6.06 14.64 27.72
N ILE A 257 -6.40 14.90 26.48
CA ILE A 257 -5.76 15.92 25.64
C ILE A 257 -6.82 16.93 25.21
N VAL A 258 -6.43 18.18 25.02
CA VAL A 258 -7.31 19.19 24.46
C VAL A 258 -7.02 19.31 22.98
N LEU A 259 -8.02 18.98 22.16
CA LEU A 259 -7.99 19.18 20.72
C LEU A 259 -8.67 20.51 20.40
N THR A 260 -8.20 21.21 19.37
CA THR A 260 -8.73 22.53 19.00
C THR A 260 -9.05 22.53 17.51
N ASP A 261 -10.22 23.04 17.13
CA ASP A 261 -10.59 23.23 15.73
C ASP A 261 -10.08 24.57 15.16
N ASP A 262 -10.35 24.81 13.87
CA ASP A 262 -9.95 26.04 13.18
C ASP A 262 -10.62 27.30 13.77
N GLU A 263 -11.78 27.16 14.43
CA GLU A 263 -12.49 28.24 15.13
C GLU A 263 -12.00 28.44 16.58
N LYS A 264 -10.91 27.76 16.97
CA LYS A 264 -10.33 27.78 18.32
C LYS A 264 -11.23 27.20 19.41
N LYS A 265 -12.23 26.41 19.05
CA LYS A 265 -13.06 25.70 20.03
C LYS A 265 -12.31 24.49 20.55
N GLU A 266 -12.36 24.31 21.86
CA GLU A 266 -11.65 23.24 22.56
C GLU A 266 -12.53 22.00 22.74
N TYR A 267 -11.92 20.84 22.55
CA TYR A 267 -12.52 19.52 22.66
C TYR A 267 -11.64 18.65 23.59
N PRO A 268 -11.98 18.59 24.90
CA PRO A 268 -11.36 17.64 25.81
C PRO A 268 -11.61 16.22 25.33
N THR A 269 -10.54 15.49 25.04
CA THR A 269 -10.58 14.20 24.36
C THR A 269 -9.81 13.17 25.16
N LYS A 270 -10.49 12.09 25.54
CA LYS A 270 -9.85 10.94 26.18
C LYS A 270 -9.17 10.10 25.12
N VAL A 271 -7.91 9.75 25.39
CA VAL A 271 -7.07 9.00 24.46
C VAL A 271 -6.30 7.91 25.20
N HIS A 272 -6.05 6.82 24.50
CA HIS A 272 -5.28 5.68 24.99
C HIS A 272 -3.91 5.72 24.30
N VAL A 273 -2.86 6.00 25.08
CA VAL A 273 -1.49 6.00 24.57
C VAL A 273 -0.87 4.64 24.83
N HIS A 274 -0.68 3.87 23.77
CA HIS A 274 -0.06 2.56 23.80
C HIS A 274 1.44 2.72 23.61
N VAL A 275 2.20 2.46 24.68
CA VAL A 275 3.66 2.50 24.69
C VAL A 275 4.19 1.12 24.39
N TYR A 276 4.99 1.01 23.33
CA TYR A 276 5.62 -0.23 22.92
C TYR A 276 7.13 -0.15 23.08
N TYR A 277 7.74 -1.25 23.51
CA TYR A 277 9.19 -1.40 23.58
C TYR A 277 9.64 -2.63 22.79
N ASN A 278 10.49 -2.40 21.79
CA ASN A 278 11.10 -3.45 20.98
C ASN A 278 12.60 -3.57 21.33
N ARG A 279 12.97 -4.65 22.00
CA ARG A 279 14.33 -4.92 22.47
C ARG A 279 15.33 -5.11 21.32
N MET A 280 14.92 -5.79 20.24
CA MET A 280 15.78 -5.96 19.06
C MET A 280 16.04 -4.62 18.38
N LYS A 281 15.00 -3.80 18.23
CA LYS A 281 15.12 -2.47 17.65
C LYS A 281 15.98 -1.55 18.51
N ALA A 282 15.93 -1.65 19.83
CA ALA A 282 16.83 -0.91 20.71
C ALA A 282 18.30 -1.30 20.46
N ALA A 283 18.59 -2.61 20.44
CA ALA A 283 19.93 -3.13 20.16
C ALA A 283 20.45 -2.75 18.77
N ASP A 284 19.58 -2.67 17.76
CA ASP A 284 19.95 -2.23 16.39
C ASP A 284 20.20 -0.72 16.29
N GLN A 285 19.54 0.08 17.14
CA GLN A 285 19.61 1.54 17.10
C GLN A 285 20.77 2.10 17.92
N GLU A 286 21.18 1.42 18.99
CA GLU A 286 22.25 1.86 19.89
C GLU A 286 23.59 2.06 19.16
N PRO A 287 24.15 1.09 18.41
CA PRO A 287 25.39 1.31 17.67
C PRO A 287 25.26 2.37 16.59
N LYS A 288 24.06 2.53 15.98
CA LYS A 288 23.81 3.60 14.99
C LYS A 288 23.86 4.98 15.62
N LEU A 289 23.29 5.14 16.83
CA LEU A 289 23.34 6.41 17.57
C LEU A 289 24.80 6.81 17.86
N TYR A 290 25.60 5.87 18.37
CA TYR A 290 27.00 6.13 18.67
C TYR A 290 27.82 6.41 17.40
N GLY A 291 27.66 5.61 16.35
CA GLY A 291 28.32 5.86 15.06
C GLY A 291 27.97 7.22 14.45
N GLU A 292 26.68 7.60 14.43
CA GLU A 292 26.26 8.92 13.92
C GLU A 292 26.81 10.09 14.74
N LEU A 293 27.01 9.90 16.05
CA LEU A 293 27.63 10.90 16.93
C LEU A 293 29.13 11.02 16.66
N GLU A 294 29.84 9.89 16.54
CA GLU A 294 31.26 9.85 16.19
C GLU A 294 31.53 10.50 14.83
N ASP A 295 30.74 10.16 13.81
CA ASP A 295 30.81 10.77 12.47
C ASP A 295 30.58 12.29 12.53
N SER A 296 29.58 12.72 13.32
CA SER A 296 29.27 14.15 13.48
C SER A 296 30.40 14.89 14.19
N ILE A 297 30.98 14.30 15.24
CA ILE A 297 32.13 14.86 15.98
C ILE A 297 33.37 14.93 15.09
N ALA A 298 33.67 13.87 14.33
CA ALA A 298 34.79 13.83 13.40
C ALA A 298 34.65 14.91 12.32
N SER A 299 33.48 15.02 11.70
CA SER A 299 33.20 16.05 10.68
C SER A 299 33.32 17.48 11.23
N LEU A 300 32.81 17.73 12.45
CA LEU A 300 32.95 19.05 13.08
C LEU A 300 34.41 19.37 13.43
N THR A 301 35.16 18.38 13.88
CA THR A 301 36.59 18.52 14.19
C THR A 301 37.39 18.85 12.94
N GLU A 302 37.12 18.15 11.83
CA GLU A 302 37.72 18.42 10.52
C GLU A 302 37.39 19.84 10.03
N LYS A 303 36.13 20.28 10.12
CA LYS A 303 35.72 21.65 9.73
C LYS A 303 36.43 22.74 10.52
N VAL A 304 36.73 22.51 11.79
CA VAL A 304 37.52 23.46 12.59
C VAL A 304 38.99 23.42 12.16
N ALA A 305 39.54 22.23 11.88
CA ALA A 305 40.91 22.07 11.40
C ALA A 305 41.14 22.70 10.00
N SER A 306 40.17 22.56 9.09
CA SER A 306 40.20 23.16 7.75
C SER A 306 39.85 24.65 7.72
N LYS A 307 39.51 25.25 8.88
CA LYS A 307 39.05 26.64 9.06
C LYS A 307 37.73 26.97 8.35
N GLU A 308 36.95 25.97 7.95
CA GLU A 308 35.57 26.14 7.46
C GLU A 308 34.61 26.56 8.57
N LEU A 309 34.89 26.15 9.82
CA LEU A 309 34.13 26.54 11.01
C LEU A 309 35.04 27.25 12.00
N SER A 310 34.71 28.50 12.34
CA SER A 310 35.46 29.23 13.36
C SER A 310 35.16 28.68 14.77
N VAL A 311 36.14 28.73 15.67
CA VAL A 311 35.95 28.32 17.08
C VAL A 311 34.84 29.13 17.76
N LYS A 312 34.72 30.41 17.42
CA LYS A 312 33.67 31.29 17.97
C LYS A 312 32.28 30.83 17.52
N ASP A 313 32.14 30.42 16.27
CA ASP A 313 30.90 29.89 15.73
C ASP A 313 30.58 28.50 16.29
N ALA A 314 31.60 27.64 16.44
CA ALA A 314 31.47 26.35 17.13
C ALA A 314 30.95 26.52 18.56
N GLN A 315 31.51 27.44 19.35
CA GLN A 315 31.06 27.73 20.72
C GLN A 315 29.61 28.25 20.77
N LYS A 316 29.24 29.11 19.82
CA LYS A 316 27.86 29.59 19.66
C LYS A 316 26.93 28.52 19.07
N ARG A 317 27.44 27.32 18.79
CA ARG A 317 26.75 26.21 18.12
C ARG A 317 26.16 26.65 16.78
N LEU A 318 26.85 27.49 16.02
CA LEU A 318 26.48 27.92 14.67
C LEU A 318 26.95 26.92 13.62
N PHE A 319 26.58 25.65 13.82
CA PHE A 319 26.83 24.56 12.88
C PHE A 319 25.60 23.66 12.79
N THR A 320 25.57 22.85 11.73
CA THR A 320 24.51 21.87 11.48
C THR A 320 25.14 20.49 11.44
N CYS A 321 24.61 19.60 12.27
CA CYS A 321 24.95 18.18 12.28
C CYS A 321 23.76 17.37 12.81
N LYS A 322 23.80 16.05 12.63
CA LYS A 322 22.86 15.15 13.30
C LYS A 322 23.12 15.19 14.81
N HIS A 323 22.06 14.99 15.60
CA HIS A 323 22.14 14.92 17.07
C HIS A 323 22.88 16.08 17.73
N LYS A 324 22.82 17.28 17.14
CA LYS A 324 23.51 18.48 17.64
C LYS A 324 23.28 18.71 19.14
N SER A 325 22.08 18.43 19.64
CA SER A 325 21.72 18.56 21.06
C SER A 325 22.50 17.64 22.01
N LEU A 326 23.09 16.56 21.50
CA LEU A 326 23.85 15.55 22.25
C LEU A 326 25.37 15.80 22.24
N ILE A 327 25.82 16.90 21.62
CA ILE A 327 27.23 17.28 21.51
C ILE A 327 27.47 18.54 22.32
N ILE A 328 28.50 18.51 23.16
CA ILE A 328 29.05 19.67 23.86
C ILE A 328 30.30 20.17 23.15
N VAL A 329 30.51 21.49 23.19
CA VAL A 329 31.69 22.15 22.63
C VAL A 329 32.50 22.74 23.77
N ARG A 330 33.73 22.26 23.96
CA ARG A 330 34.67 22.79 24.94
C ARG A 330 35.76 23.57 24.24
N LYS A 331 36.00 24.81 24.67
CA LYS A 331 37.14 25.60 24.19
C LYS A 331 38.38 25.19 24.95
N THR A 332 39.42 24.77 24.23
CA THR A 332 40.70 24.35 24.79
C THR A 332 41.84 25.33 24.49
N GLY A 333 41.59 26.36 23.66
CA GLY A 333 42.54 27.43 23.37
C GLY A 333 41.94 28.55 22.53
N ASN A 334 42.74 29.54 22.12
CA ASN A 334 42.26 30.66 21.31
C ASN A 334 41.81 30.25 19.90
N SER A 335 42.38 29.17 19.36
CA SER A 335 42.11 28.64 18.02
C SER A 335 41.73 27.15 18.02
N THR A 336 41.43 26.58 19.19
CA THR A 336 41.08 25.16 19.32
C THR A 336 39.82 24.95 20.17
N CYS A 337 38.98 24.02 19.73
CA CYS A 337 37.87 23.48 20.50
C CYS A 337 37.76 21.97 20.30
N VAL A 338 37.18 21.30 21.29
CA VAL A 338 36.89 19.86 21.27
C VAL A 338 35.38 19.69 21.26
N PHE A 339 34.90 18.81 20.38
CA PHE A 339 33.54 18.33 20.36
C PHE A 339 33.49 17.02 21.13
N GLU A 340 32.68 16.95 22.17
CA GLU A 340 32.53 15.75 23.00
C GLU A 340 31.06 15.36 23.09
N MET A 341 30.81 14.08 23.37
CA MET A 341 29.46 13.62 23.68
C MET A 341 28.99 14.19 25.01
N ASP A 342 27.79 14.75 25.06
CA ASP A 342 27.11 15.06 26.31
C ASP A 342 26.61 13.76 26.93
N THR A 343 27.39 13.16 27.83
CA THR A 343 27.12 11.84 28.40
C THR A 343 25.71 11.73 28.98
N LYS A 344 25.21 12.77 29.67
CA LYS A 344 23.86 12.79 30.23
C LYS A 344 22.80 12.81 29.15
N ALA A 345 22.95 13.68 28.14
CA ALA A 345 21.98 13.77 27.05
C ALA A 345 22.00 12.50 26.18
N VAL A 346 23.17 11.90 25.97
CA VAL A 346 23.36 10.64 25.25
C VAL A 346 22.70 9.49 26.00
N ASP A 347 22.91 9.36 27.32
CA ASP A 347 22.24 8.33 28.11
C ASP A 347 20.72 8.49 28.12
N GLU A 348 20.23 9.73 28.17
CA GLU A 348 18.79 10.01 28.06
C GLU A 348 18.25 9.60 26.69
N ALA A 349 18.99 9.88 25.60
CA ALA A 349 18.62 9.50 24.24
C ALA A 349 18.67 7.98 24.02
N ARG A 350 19.73 7.32 24.49
CA ARG A 350 19.92 5.86 24.51
C ARG A 350 18.78 5.17 25.23
N GLY A 351 18.37 5.73 26.36
CA GLY A 351 17.23 5.26 27.13
C GLY A 351 15.86 5.32 26.43
N LYS A 352 15.76 6.03 25.30
CA LYS A 352 14.54 6.15 24.49
C LYS A 352 14.55 5.24 23.25
N LEU A 353 15.63 4.49 23.03
CA LEU A 353 15.75 3.57 21.90
C LEU A 353 14.78 2.38 22.04
N GLY A 354 14.33 1.85 20.91
CA GLY A 354 13.35 0.76 20.86
C GLY A 354 11.91 1.14 21.19
N TYR A 355 11.65 2.34 21.72
CA TYR A 355 10.29 2.81 22.00
C TYR A 355 9.60 3.38 20.77
N PHE A 356 8.31 3.09 20.67
CA PHE A 356 7.38 3.79 19.78
C PHE A 356 6.01 3.81 20.45
N MET A 357 5.14 4.74 20.02
CA MET A 357 3.84 4.90 20.65
C MET A 357 2.75 5.11 19.60
N LEU A 358 1.60 4.49 19.86
CA LEU A 358 0.38 4.70 19.12
C LEU A 358 -0.63 5.36 20.04
N ILE A 359 -1.36 6.35 19.54
CA ILE A 359 -2.53 6.89 20.21
C ILE A 359 -3.78 6.27 19.58
N SER A 360 -4.76 5.90 20.40
CA SER A 360 -6.08 5.51 19.94
C SER A 360 -7.18 6.30 20.66
N THR A 361 -8.27 6.61 19.94
CA THR A 361 -9.47 7.25 20.53
C THR A 361 -10.49 6.25 21.05
N GLU A 362 -10.30 4.96 20.74
CA GLU A 362 -11.15 3.85 21.14
C GLU A 362 -10.45 3.02 22.22
N ASP A 363 -11.18 2.47 23.20
CA ASP A 363 -10.59 1.63 24.25
C ASP A 363 -10.31 0.21 23.72
N LEU A 364 -9.22 0.09 22.97
CA LEU A 364 -8.70 -1.19 22.47
C LEU A 364 -7.46 -1.62 23.26
N SER A 365 -7.20 -2.93 23.29
CA SER A 365 -5.94 -3.44 23.84
C SER A 365 -4.75 -3.03 22.96
N ALA A 366 -3.56 -2.93 23.57
CA ALA A 366 -2.33 -2.62 22.81
C ALA A 366 -2.01 -3.67 21.72
N GLY A 367 -2.41 -4.93 21.91
CA GLY A 367 -2.31 -5.96 20.86
C GLY A 367 -3.16 -5.60 19.65
N GLN A 368 -4.47 -5.41 19.86
CA GLN A 368 -5.41 -5.06 18.78
C GLN A 368 -5.03 -3.78 18.04
N VAL A 369 -4.58 -2.75 18.77
CA VAL A 369 -4.13 -1.49 18.15
C VAL A 369 -2.90 -1.72 17.27
N LEU A 370 -1.95 -2.54 17.73
CA LEU A 370 -0.76 -2.85 16.95
C LEU A 370 -1.06 -3.75 15.75
N ASP A 371 -2.00 -4.69 15.87
CA ASP A 371 -2.50 -5.49 14.75
C ASP A 371 -3.09 -4.61 13.65
N ILE A 372 -4.00 -3.71 14.02
CA ILE A 372 -4.63 -2.77 13.08
C ILE A 372 -3.58 -1.86 12.45
N TYR A 373 -2.69 -1.30 13.27
CA TYR A 373 -1.63 -0.41 12.79
C TYR A 373 -0.66 -1.10 11.83
N ARG A 374 -0.30 -2.37 12.06
CA ARG A 374 0.55 -3.14 11.13
C ARG A 374 -0.22 -3.62 9.90
N ALA A 375 -1.50 -3.93 10.04
CA ALA A 375 -2.35 -4.29 8.90
C ALA A 375 -2.52 -3.12 7.91
N LYS A 376 -2.23 -1.88 8.34
CA LYS A 376 -2.09 -0.69 7.48
C LYS A 376 -1.14 -0.93 6.29
N ASP A 377 -0.13 -1.80 6.40
CA ASP A 377 0.77 -2.20 5.30
C ASP A 377 0.02 -2.70 4.05
N GLY A 378 -1.29 -2.97 4.15
CA GLY A 378 -2.19 -3.05 3.00
C GLY A 378 -2.04 -1.89 1.99
N VAL A 379 -1.89 -0.64 2.46
CA VAL A 379 -1.70 0.52 1.59
C VAL A 379 -0.33 0.53 0.92
N GLU A 380 0.72 0.15 1.63
CA GLU A 380 2.06 -0.02 1.03
C GLU A 380 2.06 -1.10 -0.05
N ARG A 381 1.30 -2.19 0.17
CA ARG A 381 1.10 -3.22 -0.85
C ARG A 381 0.38 -2.71 -2.09
N VAL A 382 -0.57 -1.77 -1.95
CA VAL A 382 -1.23 -1.13 -3.11
C VAL A 382 -0.19 -0.39 -3.96
N PHE A 383 0.66 0.43 -3.33
CA PHE A 383 1.72 1.16 -4.03
C PHE A 383 2.78 0.24 -4.63
N ASN A 384 3.21 -0.77 -3.88
CA ASN A 384 4.18 -1.75 -4.35
C ASN A 384 3.67 -2.55 -5.56
N ASN A 385 2.38 -2.86 -5.59
CA ASN A 385 1.75 -3.55 -6.71
C ASN A 385 1.70 -2.64 -7.96
N ALA A 386 1.34 -1.37 -7.80
CA ALA A 386 1.39 -0.40 -8.89
C ALA A 386 2.82 -0.27 -9.48
N LYS A 387 3.81 -0.02 -8.61
CA LYS A 387 5.22 0.18 -9.00
C LYS A 387 5.86 -1.07 -9.58
N ASN A 388 5.97 -2.13 -8.77
CA ASN A 388 6.81 -3.28 -9.07
C ASN A 388 6.09 -4.42 -9.78
N ASP A 389 4.80 -4.63 -9.53
CA ASP A 389 4.09 -5.76 -10.11
C ASP A 389 3.55 -5.46 -11.51
N ILE A 390 3.01 -4.24 -11.69
CA ILE A 390 2.49 -3.75 -12.98
C ILE A 390 3.57 -3.03 -13.79
N GLY A 391 4.58 -2.47 -13.12
CA GLY A 391 5.66 -1.72 -13.78
C GLY A 391 5.37 -0.23 -13.96
N PHE A 392 4.49 0.35 -13.13
CA PHE A 392 4.16 1.77 -13.18
C PHE A 392 5.11 2.59 -12.31
N ASP A 393 6.38 2.66 -12.72
CA ASP A 393 7.36 3.49 -12.02
C ASP A 393 7.41 4.92 -12.60
N ARG A 394 7.21 5.07 -13.91
CA ARG A 394 7.43 6.33 -14.62
C ARG A 394 6.39 6.54 -15.73
N PRO A 395 5.24 7.19 -15.43
CA PRO A 395 4.21 7.38 -16.44
C PRO A 395 4.73 8.12 -17.67
N ALA A 396 4.74 7.43 -18.81
CA ALA A 396 5.03 7.99 -20.12
C ALA A 396 3.81 8.72 -20.70
N VAL A 397 3.33 9.77 -20.00
CA VAL A 397 2.17 10.58 -20.41
C VAL A 397 2.53 12.06 -20.51
N LYS A 398 1.86 12.78 -21.42
CA LYS A 398 2.18 14.18 -21.74
C LYS A 398 1.23 15.19 -21.08
N THR A 399 0.03 14.78 -20.67
CA THR A 399 -0.99 15.71 -20.14
C THR A 399 -1.61 15.18 -18.84
N ASP A 400 -2.08 16.07 -17.97
CA ASP A 400 -2.70 15.67 -16.70
C ASP A 400 -3.97 14.81 -16.92
N ALA A 401 -4.74 15.08 -17.99
CA ALA A 401 -5.90 14.27 -18.36
C ALA A 401 -5.51 12.82 -18.70
N THR A 402 -4.42 12.63 -19.47
CA THR A 402 -3.94 11.27 -19.80
C THR A 402 -3.26 10.59 -18.62
N LEU A 403 -2.65 11.35 -17.70
CA LEU A 403 -2.13 10.83 -16.43
C LEU A 403 -3.26 10.24 -15.57
N GLN A 404 -4.35 10.96 -15.38
CA GLN A 404 -5.49 10.49 -14.59
C GLN A 404 -6.05 9.17 -15.13
N GLY A 405 -6.29 9.10 -16.45
CA GLY A 405 -6.76 7.87 -17.08
C GLY A 405 -5.76 6.73 -17.01
N LYS A 406 -4.45 7.04 -17.13
CA LYS A 406 -3.40 6.01 -17.04
C LYS A 406 -3.36 5.41 -15.65
N VAL A 407 -3.35 6.25 -14.62
CA VAL A 407 -3.39 5.81 -13.22
C VAL A 407 -4.66 5.01 -12.96
N PHE A 408 -5.82 5.39 -13.50
CA PHE A 408 -7.04 4.61 -13.35
C PHE A 408 -6.92 3.17 -13.86
N ILE A 409 -6.37 2.98 -15.07
CA ILE A 409 -6.13 1.65 -15.66
C ILE A 409 -5.15 0.84 -14.79
N ILE A 410 -4.06 1.47 -14.34
CA ILE A 410 -3.08 0.82 -13.46
C ILE A 410 -3.69 0.43 -12.13
N MET A 411 -4.51 1.29 -11.53
CA MET A 411 -5.17 1.00 -10.26
C MET A 411 -6.23 -0.09 -10.40
N LEU A 412 -6.96 -0.15 -11.52
CA LEU A 412 -7.88 -1.24 -11.83
C LEU A 412 -7.15 -2.59 -11.96
N ALA A 413 -6.07 -2.64 -12.73
CA ALA A 413 -5.19 -3.81 -12.81
C ALA A 413 -4.62 -4.18 -11.43
N GLY A 414 -4.21 -3.20 -10.64
CA GLY A 414 -3.69 -3.37 -9.29
C GLY A 414 -4.71 -3.96 -8.33
N MET A 415 -5.97 -3.53 -8.42
CA MET A 415 -7.06 -4.12 -7.62
C MET A 415 -7.27 -5.60 -7.97
N ILE A 416 -7.30 -5.95 -9.26
CA ILE A 416 -7.43 -7.36 -9.70
C ILE A 416 -6.25 -8.20 -9.20
N SER A 417 -5.01 -7.72 -9.39
CA SER A 417 -3.79 -8.36 -8.87
C SER A 417 -3.84 -8.54 -7.35
N THR A 418 -4.37 -7.55 -6.62
CA THR A 418 -4.52 -7.61 -5.16
C THR A 418 -5.52 -8.70 -4.74
N VAL A 419 -6.64 -8.83 -5.44
CA VAL A 419 -7.63 -9.88 -5.18
C VAL A 419 -7.04 -11.26 -5.42
N ILE A 420 -6.30 -11.47 -6.52
CA ILE A 420 -5.58 -12.73 -6.80
C ILE A 420 -4.63 -13.06 -5.64
N ARG A 421 -3.81 -12.10 -5.20
CA ARG A 421 -2.84 -12.31 -4.11
C ARG A 421 -3.51 -12.61 -2.78
N ASN A 422 -4.65 -11.99 -2.49
CA ASN A 422 -5.42 -12.29 -1.29
C ASN A 422 -5.94 -13.73 -1.34
N ARG A 423 -6.57 -14.15 -2.45
CA ARG A 423 -7.03 -15.54 -2.63
C ARG A 423 -5.89 -16.54 -2.55
N MET A 424 -4.72 -16.22 -3.13
CA MET A 424 -3.50 -17.04 -2.97
C MET A 424 -3.04 -17.20 -1.52
N ARG A 425 -3.17 -16.14 -0.71
CA ARG A 425 -2.79 -16.16 0.71
C ARG A 425 -3.76 -17.02 1.51
N ASP A 426 -5.04 -16.92 1.20
CA ASP A 426 -6.11 -17.66 1.88
C ASP A 426 -5.99 -19.17 1.56
N HIS A 427 -5.60 -19.51 0.32
CA HIS A 427 -5.33 -20.89 -0.14
C HIS A 427 -3.85 -21.28 -0.17
N ARG A 428 -3.04 -20.73 0.75
CA ARG A 428 -1.59 -20.98 0.77
C ARG A 428 -1.24 -22.46 1.01
N LYS A 429 -2.12 -23.21 1.68
CA LYS A 429 -1.92 -24.64 1.95
C LYS A 429 -2.10 -25.46 0.66
N GLU A 430 -3.10 -25.13 -0.14
CA GLU A 430 -3.47 -25.81 -1.38
C GLU A 430 -2.48 -25.51 -2.51
N LEU A 431 -2.13 -24.23 -2.71
CA LEU A 431 -1.24 -23.80 -3.79
C LEU A 431 0.23 -24.23 -3.60
N THR A 432 0.59 -24.79 -2.44
CA THR A 432 1.96 -25.08 -1.98
C THR A 432 2.82 -23.81 -1.81
N ARG A 433 3.81 -23.86 -0.90
CA ARG A 433 4.74 -22.73 -0.68
C ARG A 433 5.58 -22.36 -1.92
N LYS A 434 5.65 -23.23 -2.93
CA LYS A 434 6.46 -23.01 -4.15
C LYS A 434 5.72 -22.23 -5.24
N MET A 435 4.39 -22.09 -5.13
CA MET A 435 3.60 -21.31 -6.07
C MET A 435 3.74 -19.82 -5.74
N THR A 436 4.39 -19.09 -6.65
CA THR A 436 4.50 -17.64 -6.58
C THR A 436 3.45 -17.01 -7.48
N TYR A 437 3.12 -15.74 -7.25
CA TYR A 437 2.18 -14.98 -8.08
C TYR A 437 2.52 -15.08 -9.57
N ASN A 438 3.78 -14.81 -9.95
CA ASN A 438 4.22 -14.89 -11.34
C ASN A 438 4.12 -16.31 -11.93
N LYS A 439 4.37 -17.36 -11.13
CA LYS A 439 4.20 -18.74 -11.60
C LYS A 439 2.73 -19.07 -11.83
N LEU A 440 1.84 -18.59 -10.97
CA LEU A 440 0.40 -18.76 -11.13
C LEU A 440 -0.07 -18.09 -12.43
N LEU A 441 0.32 -16.82 -12.65
CA LEU A 441 -0.06 -16.10 -13.87
C LEU A 441 0.42 -16.86 -15.11
N LYS A 442 1.69 -17.28 -15.15
CA LYS A 442 2.26 -18.05 -16.27
C LYS A 442 1.54 -19.38 -16.51
N GLU A 443 1.15 -20.08 -15.45
CA GLU A 443 0.44 -21.36 -15.56
C GLU A 443 -0.95 -21.19 -16.21
N LEU A 444 -1.67 -20.11 -15.86
CA LEU A 444 -2.94 -19.75 -16.49
C LEU A 444 -2.76 -19.23 -17.91
N ASP A 445 -1.67 -18.51 -18.17
CA ASP A 445 -1.33 -17.95 -19.48
C ASP A 445 -0.97 -19.03 -20.52
N CYS A 446 -0.62 -20.23 -20.08
CA CYS A 446 -0.44 -21.39 -20.96
C CYS A 446 -1.75 -21.96 -21.52
N MET A 447 -2.91 -21.60 -20.95
CA MET A 447 -4.21 -22.06 -21.45
C MET A 447 -4.65 -21.19 -22.63
N TYR A 448 -5.17 -21.83 -23.67
CA TYR A 448 -5.57 -21.16 -24.91
C TYR A 448 -6.89 -21.70 -25.46
N THR A 449 -7.51 -20.89 -26.30
CA THR A 449 -8.64 -21.29 -27.14
C THR A 449 -8.20 -21.38 -28.60
N PHE A 450 -8.89 -22.19 -29.38
CA PHE A 450 -8.67 -22.35 -30.82
C PHE A 450 -9.99 -22.67 -31.51
N GLU A 451 -10.07 -22.48 -32.82
CA GLU A 451 -11.28 -22.76 -33.58
C GLU A 451 -11.27 -24.15 -34.21
N ILE A 452 -12.38 -24.88 -34.03
CA ILE A 452 -12.67 -26.12 -34.75
C ILE A 452 -14.02 -25.95 -35.44
N LYS A 453 -14.06 -26.00 -36.77
CA LYS A 453 -15.30 -25.89 -37.56
C LYS A 453 -16.13 -24.64 -37.19
N GLY A 454 -15.46 -23.50 -36.99
CA GLY A 454 -16.08 -22.23 -36.59
C GLY A 454 -16.57 -22.18 -35.14
N LYS A 455 -16.22 -23.17 -34.30
CA LYS A 455 -16.54 -23.17 -32.86
C LYS A 455 -15.28 -22.97 -32.03
N THR A 456 -15.27 -21.95 -31.19
CA THR A 456 -14.22 -21.73 -30.19
C THR A 456 -14.21 -22.85 -29.17
N THR A 457 -13.07 -23.51 -29.04
CA THR A 457 -12.83 -24.64 -28.14
C THR A 457 -11.61 -24.35 -27.28
N TRP A 458 -11.65 -24.78 -26.01
CA TRP A 458 -10.53 -24.66 -25.08
C TRP A 458 -9.54 -25.81 -25.23
N CYS A 459 -8.26 -25.55 -24.94
CA CYS A 459 -7.27 -26.60 -24.75
C CYS A 459 -7.59 -27.48 -23.53
N GLU A 460 -6.89 -28.60 -23.42
CA GLU A 460 -6.92 -29.43 -22.22
C GLU A 460 -6.45 -28.62 -21.00
N VAL A 461 -7.16 -28.76 -19.88
CA VAL A 461 -6.85 -28.08 -18.62
C VAL A 461 -6.19 -29.08 -17.67
N SER A 462 -4.98 -28.76 -17.19
CA SER A 462 -4.26 -29.62 -16.24
C SER A 462 -4.90 -29.57 -14.85
N ASP A 463 -4.69 -30.61 -14.03
CA ASP A 463 -5.15 -30.62 -12.62
C ASP A 463 -4.61 -29.42 -11.83
N ARG A 464 -3.39 -28.98 -12.17
CA ARG A 464 -2.76 -27.81 -11.57
C ARG A 464 -3.48 -26.51 -11.95
N GLN A 465 -3.81 -26.33 -13.24
CA GLN A 465 -4.59 -25.18 -13.71
C GLN A 465 -5.99 -25.18 -13.10
N ALA A 466 -6.64 -26.35 -13.04
CA ALA A 466 -7.95 -26.49 -12.43
C ALA A 466 -7.92 -26.15 -10.92
N MET A 467 -6.89 -26.60 -10.20
CA MET A 467 -6.68 -26.26 -8.80
C MET A 467 -6.45 -24.76 -8.61
N ILE A 468 -5.65 -24.11 -9.47
CA ILE A 468 -5.44 -22.66 -9.44
C ILE A 468 -6.76 -21.92 -9.63
N LEU A 469 -7.53 -22.24 -10.69
CA LEU A 469 -8.81 -21.59 -10.99
C LEU A 469 -9.78 -21.75 -9.81
N LYS A 470 -9.84 -22.95 -9.21
CA LYS A 470 -10.64 -23.21 -8.01
C LYS A 470 -10.21 -22.35 -6.82
N CYS A 471 -8.91 -22.23 -6.53
CA CYS A 471 -8.40 -21.38 -5.45
C CYS A 471 -8.62 -19.89 -5.71
N LEU A 472 -8.84 -19.50 -6.97
CA LEU A 472 -9.22 -18.15 -7.36
C LEU A 472 -10.73 -17.98 -7.48
N ASP A 473 -11.55 -18.95 -7.06
CA ASP A 473 -13.01 -18.92 -7.26
C ASP A 473 -13.43 -18.64 -8.71
N VAL A 474 -12.65 -19.13 -9.68
CA VAL A 474 -12.93 -19.00 -11.11
C VAL A 474 -13.46 -20.34 -11.63
N PRO A 475 -14.60 -20.35 -12.34
CA PRO A 475 -15.14 -21.57 -12.91
C PRO A 475 -14.21 -22.13 -13.99
N LEU A 476 -14.14 -23.46 -14.06
CA LEU A 476 -13.43 -24.14 -15.13
C LEU A 476 -14.09 -23.80 -16.48
N PRO A 477 -13.31 -23.48 -17.51
CA PRO A 477 -13.86 -23.16 -18.82
C PRO A 477 -14.43 -24.38 -19.57
N VAL A 478 -14.06 -25.59 -19.13
CA VAL A 478 -14.53 -26.87 -19.71
C VAL A 478 -14.96 -27.78 -18.57
N GLU A 479 -16.13 -28.40 -18.69
CA GLU A 479 -16.56 -29.41 -17.72
C GLU A 479 -15.64 -30.65 -17.79
N PRO A 480 -15.13 -31.15 -16.64
CA PRO A 480 -14.36 -32.37 -16.64
C PRO A 480 -15.23 -33.55 -17.09
N LYS A 481 -14.72 -34.37 -18.01
CA LYS A 481 -15.38 -35.63 -18.39
C LYS A 481 -15.56 -36.47 -17.12
N LYS A 482 -16.81 -36.69 -16.68
CA LYS A 482 -17.12 -37.54 -15.53
C LYS A 482 -16.63 -38.97 -15.78
N VAL A 483 -15.48 -39.34 -15.23
CA VAL A 483 -15.01 -40.73 -15.22
C VAL A 483 -15.68 -41.44 -14.04
N THR A 484 -16.79 -42.15 -14.30
CA THR A 484 -17.39 -43.03 -13.30
C THR A 484 -16.57 -44.32 -13.17
N ALA A 485 -15.73 -44.43 -12.16
CA ALA A 485 -15.12 -45.69 -11.76
C ALA A 485 -16.07 -46.46 -10.82
N LYS A 486 -16.60 -47.60 -11.26
CA LYS A 486 -17.35 -48.54 -10.41
C LYS A 486 -16.40 -49.56 -9.79
N LEU A 487 -16.27 -49.55 -8.47
CA LEU A 487 -15.48 -50.55 -7.73
C LEU A 487 -16.21 -51.92 -7.78
N LYS A 488 -15.71 -52.87 -8.56
CA LYS A 488 -16.27 -54.22 -8.63
C LYS A 488 -15.49 -55.15 -7.69
N LYS A 489 -15.96 -55.34 -6.46
CA LYS A 489 -15.43 -56.38 -5.56
C LYS A 489 -15.87 -57.76 -6.08
N LYS A 490 -15.02 -58.46 -6.83
CA LYS A 490 -15.22 -59.90 -7.12
C LYS A 490 -14.78 -60.69 -5.87
N ARG A 491 -15.68 -61.46 -5.28
CA ARG A 491 -15.30 -62.55 -4.35
C ARG A 491 -14.52 -63.58 -5.16
N GLY A 492 -13.31 -63.92 -4.73
CA GLY A 492 -12.56 -65.04 -5.27
C GLY A 492 -13.36 -66.35 -5.15
N PRO A 493 -13.08 -67.36 -5.99
CA PRO A 493 -13.78 -68.64 -5.93
C PRO A 493 -13.64 -69.24 -4.53
N LYS A 494 -14.75 -69.72 -3.96
CA LYS A 494 -14.74 -70.43 -2.67
C LYS A 494 -13.83 -71.66 -2.81
N PRO A 495 -12.93 -71.94 -1.85
CA PRO A 495 -12.19 -73.18 -1.84
C PRO A 495 -13.18 -74.35 -1.81
N LYS A 496 -12.95 -75.33 -2.69
CA LYS A 496 -13.72 -76.58 -2.68
C LYS A 496 -13.39 -77.31 -1.37
N VAL A 497 -14.46 -77.73 -0.67
CA VAL A 497 -14.41 -78.54 0.54
C VAL A 497 -13.85 -79.92 0.21
#